data_AF-U3KTZ8-F1
#
_entry.id   AF-U3KTZ8-F1
#
_cell.length_a   1.000
_cell.length_b   1.000
_cell.length_c   1.000
_cell.angle_alpha   90.00
_cell.angle_beta   90.00
_cell.angle_gamma   90.00
#
_symmetry.space_group_name_H-M   'P 1'
#
loop_
_entity.id
_entity.type
_entity.pdbx_description
1 polymer ?
#
loop_
_entity_poly.entity_id
_entity_poly.type
_entity_poly.pdbx_seq_one_letter_code
_entity_poly.pdbx_strand_id
1 'polypeptide(L)' 'QLMYGCEWDDQTGETNGFRQYGYDGEDFLSLDLKEMRWISPVPQGIITVHKWNNDRGDLEYRKHYLNTVCIEWLK' A
#
# COMPACT_ATOMS: atom_id res chain seq x y z
N GLN A 1 -11.62 -7.70 1.38
CA GLN A 1 -11.79 -6.25 1.55
C GLN A 1 -10.51 -5.54 1.14
N LEU A 2 -10.60 -4.27 0.72
CA LEU A 2 -9.46 -3.44 0.33
C LEU A 2 -9.59 -2.09 1.04
N MET A 3 -8.56 -1.69 1.76
CA MET A 3 -8.42 -0.38 2.39
C MET A 3 -7.17 0.28 1.83
N TYR A 4 -7.31 1.48 1.26
CA TYR A 4 -6.18 2.24 0.74
C TYR A 4 -6.48 3.73 0.81
N GLY A 5 -5.43 4.51 0.87
CA GLY A 5 -5.55 5.95 0.96
C GLY A 5 -4.22 6.59 1.25
N CYS A 6 -4.28 7.89 1.42
CA CYS A 6 -3.19 8.73 1.84
C CYS A 6 -3.70 9.71 2.88
N GLU A 7 -2.77 10.27 3.63
CA GLU A 7 -3.02 11.24 4.68
C GLU A 7 -2.13 12.46 4.41
N TRP A 8 -2.66 13.65 4.65
CA TRP A 8 -1.91 14.89 4.58
C TRP A 8 -2.21 15.71 5.82
N ASP A 9 -1.17 16.13 6.52
CA ASP A 9 -1.22 17.09 7.62
C ASP A 9 -1.01 18.50 7.07
N ASP A 10 -2.03 19.35 7.19
CA ASP A 10 -2.04 20.72 6.68
C ASP A 10 -1.23 21.71 7.53
N GLN A 11 -0.82 21.33 8.74
CA GLN A 11 0.01 22.13 9.65
C GLN A 11 1.50 21.82 9.44
N THR A 12 1.86 20.54 9.34
CA THR A 12 3.27 20.11 9.24
C THR A 12 3.71 19.87 7.80
N GLY A 13 2.78 19.63 6.88
CA GLY A 13 3.05 19.20 5.52
C GLY A 13 3.44 17.72 5.40
N GLU A 14 3.35 16.95 6.49
CA GLU A 14 3.63 15.51 6.48
C GLU A 14 2.60 14.77 5.63
N THR A 15 3.05 13.74 4.92
CA THR A 15 2.22 12.92 4.04
C THR A 15 2.49 11.46 4.31
N ASN A 16 1.43 10.65 4.30
CA ASN A 16 1.54 9.20 4.48
C ASN A 16 0.63 8.47 3.47
N GLY A 17 0.89 7.18 3.26
CA GLY A 17 0.12 6.33 2.36
C GLY A 17 -0.06 4.93 2.94
N PHE A 18 -1.19 4.31 2.62
CA PHE A 18 -1.44 2.93 3.02
C PHE A 18 -2.22 2.17 1.95
N ARG A 19 -1.97 0.85 1.89
CA ARG A 19 -2.76 -0.08 1.10
C ARG A 19 -2.72 -1.46 1.72
N GLN A 20 -3.88 -1.97 2.05
CA GLN A 20 -4.07 -3.21 2.79
C GLN A 20 -5.23 -4.01 2.19
N TYR A 21 -5.06 -5.32 2.16
CA TYR A 21 -6.09 -6.29 1.78
C TYR A 21 -6.41 -7.14 3.00
N GLY A 22 -7.69 -7.31 3.28
CA GLY A 22 -8.21 -8.27 4.24
C GLY A 22 -9.00 -9.38 3.53
N TYR A 23 -8.98 -10.59 4.08
CA TYR A 23 -9.69 -11.76 3.57
C TYR A 23 -10.45 -12.42 4.74
N ASP A 24 -11.74 -12.69 4.55
CA ASP A 24 -12.64 -13.22 5.60
C ASP A 24 -12.68 -12.39 6.91
N GLY A 25 -12.45 -11.08 6.80
CA GLY A 25 -12.42 -10.16 7.94
C GLY A 25 -11.06 -10.08 8.65
N GLU A 26 -10.07 -10.87 8.22
CA GLU A 26 -8.73 -10.91 8.78
C GLU A 26 -7.70 -10.20 7.89
N ASP A 27 -6.59 -9.77 8.47
CA ASP A 27 -5.48 -9.17 7.73
C ASP A 27 -4.83 -10.18 6.78
N PHE A 28 -4.62 -9.77 5.53
CA PHE A 28 -4.09 -10.67 4.50
C PHE A 28 -2.83 -10.13 3.83
N LEU A 29 -2.82 -8.87 3.37
CA LEU A 29 -1.65 -8.26 2.74
C LEU A 29 -1.56 -6.78 3.09
N SER A 30 -0.35 -6.27 3.25
CA SER A 30 -0.10 -4.82 3.32
C SER A 30 1.10 -4.43 2.47
N LEU A 31 1.04 -3.23 1.89
CA LEU A 31 2.15 -2.66 1.15
C LEU A 31 3.03 -1.89 2.13
N ASP A 32 4.26 -2.37 2.32
CA ASP A 32 5.32 -1.61 2.97
C ASP A 32 5.87 -0.60 1.94
N LEU A 33 5.43 0.65 2.04
CA LEU A 33 5.85 1.73 1.14
C LEU A 33 7.31 2.14 1.34
N LYS A 34 7.88 1.91 2.52
CA LYS A 34 9.27 2.25 2.82
C LYS A 34 10.20 1.26 2.13
N GLU A 35 9.94 -0.03 2.33
CA GLU A 35 10.73 -1.11 1.73
C GLU A 35 10.26 -1.49 0.32
N MET A 36 9.18 -0.87 -0.17
CA MET A 36 8.62 -1.06 -1.51
C MET A 36 8.31 -2.54 -1.80
N ARG A 37 7.59 -3.19 -0.88
CA ARG A 37 7.22 -4.60 -1.00
C ARG A 37 5.92 -4.91 -0.28
N TRP A 38 5.20 -5.90 -0.79
CA TRP A 38 4.10 -6.56 -0.10
C TRP A 38 4.63 -7.46 1.02
N ILE A 39 3.88 -7.47 2.13
CA ILE A 39 4.04 -8.40 3.24
C ILE A 39 2.69 -9.05 3.53
N SER A 40 2.74 -10.27 4.08
CA SER A 40 1.56 -11.02 4.52
C SER A 40 1.78 -11.48 5.95
N PRO A 41 0.84 -11.27 6.89
CA PRO A 41 0.92 -11.84 8.22
C PRO A 41 0.57 -13.35 8.24
N VAL A 42 -0.04 -13.87 7.17
CA VAL A 42 -0.49 -15.27 7.07
C VAL A 42 0.22 -16.04 5.95
N PRO A 43 0.51 -17.34 6.12
CA PRO A 43 1.17 -18.16 5.08
C PRO A 43 0.41 -18.21 3.74
N GLN A 44 -0.92 -18.13 3.78
CA GLN A 44 -1.80 -18.16 2.62
C GLN A 44 -1.52 -17.01 1.64
N GLY A 45 -1.00 -15.88 2.13
CA GLY A 45 -0.65 -14.72 1.30
C GLY A 45 0.71 -14.80 0.62
N ILE A 46 1.57 -15.79 0.95
CA ILE A 46 2.96 -15.86 0.45
C ILE A 46 3.02 -15.93 -1.08
N ILE A 47 2.12 -16.71 -1.70
CA ILE A 47 2.08 -16.85 -3.17
C ILE A 47 1.78 -15.49 -3.81
N THR A 48 0.82 -14.73 -3.26
CA THR A 48 0.46 -13.40 -3.75
C THR A 48 1.59 -12.40 -3.54
N VAL A 49 2.21 -12.40 -2.35
CA VAL A 49 3.39 -11.57 -2.03
C VAL A 49 4.50 -11.81 -3.03
N HIS A 50 4.83 -13.08 -3.33
CA HIS A 50 5.89 -13.40 -4.29
C HIS A 50 5.57 -12.88 -5.69
N LYS A 51 4.34 -13.10 -6.16
CA LYS A 51 3.89 -12.63 -7.48
C LYS A 51 3.97 -11.10 -7.58
N TRP A 52 3.40 -10.39 -6.61
CA TRP A 52 3.30 -8.93 -6.67
C TRP A 52 4.64 -8.24 -6.38
N ASN A 53 5.52 -8.83 -5.57
CA ASN A 53 6.87 -8.28 -5.36
C ASN A 53 7.78 -8.44 -6.57
N ASN A 54 7.50 -9.40 -7.44
CA ASN A 54 8.19 -9.53 -8.72
C ASN A 54 7.67 -8.55 -9.78
N ASP A 55 6.49 -7.93 -9.57
CA ASP A 55 5.94 -6.91 -10.45
C ASP A 55 6.40 -5.51 -10.03
N ARG A 56 7.60 -5.13 -10.48
CA ARG A 56 8.20 -3.83 -10.16
C ARG A 56 7.39 -2.66 -10.69
N GLY A 57 6.75 -2.82 -11.86
CA GLY A 57 5.92 -1.78 -12.46
C GLY A 57 4.69 -1.46 -11.63
N ASP A 58 3.98 -2.49 -11.14
CA ASP A 58 2.84 -2.30 -10.25
C ASP A 58 3.24 -1.68 -8.90
N LEU A 59 4.39 -2.07 -8.33
CA LEU A 59 4.92 -1.47 -7.10
C LEU A 59 5.21 0.03 -7.27
N GLU A 60 5.91 0.41 -8.35
CA GLU A 60 6.23 1.80 -8.66
C GLU A 60 4.96 2.62 -8.92
N TYR A 61 4.01 2.07 -9.68
CA TYR A 61 2.71 2.69 -9.90
C TYR A 61 1.98 2.98 -8.59
N ARG A 62 1.93 2.02 -7.67
CA ARG A 62 1.27 2.19 -6.37
C ARG A 62 1.95 3.23 -5.50
N LYS A 63 3.29 3.26 -5.50
CA LYS A 63 4.04 4.31 -4.80
C LYS A 63 3.72 5.69 -5.35
N HIS A 64 3.73 5.83 -6.67
CA HIS A 64 3.41 7.10 -7.31
C HIS A 64 1.98 7.55 -6.97
N TYR A 65 1.01 6.63 -7.06
CA TYR A 65 -0.36 6.93 -6.69
C TYR A 65 -0.48 7.38 -5.22
N LEU A 66 0.09 6.62 -4.28
CA LEU A 66 -0.08 6.87 -2.84
C LEU A 66 0.69 8.12 -2.35
N ASN A 67 1.86 8.40 -2.92
CA ASN A 67 2.70 9.52 -2.47
C ASN A 67 2.44 10.82 -3.25
N THR A 68 1.88 10.76 -4.45
CA THR A 68 1.68 11.95 -5.30
C THR A 68 0.20 12.13 -5.63
N VAL A 69 -0.37 11.26 -6.46
CA VAL A 69 -1.73 11.48 -7.02
C VAL A 69 -2.79 11.58 -5.92
N CYS A 70 -2.73 10.68 -4.94
CA CYS A 70 -3.66 10.67 -3.82
C CYS A 70 -3.54 11.95 -2.98
N ILE A 71 -2.31 12.38 -2.68
CA ILE A 71 -2.05 13.59 -1.89
C ILE A 71 -2.52 14.85 -2.63
N GLU A 72 -2.32 14.92 -3.95
CA GLU A 72 -2.82 16.02 -4.77
C GLU A 72 -4.35 16.16 -4.72
N TRP A 73 -5.07 15.05 -4.53
CA TRP A 73 -6.53 15.09 -4.39
C TRP A 73 -7.00 15.53 -3.00
N LEU A 74 -6.12 15.49 -1.99
CA LEU A 74 -6.42 15.93 -0.63
C LEU A 74 -6.10 17.42 -0.40
N LYS A 75 -5.29 18.03 -1.26
CA LYS A 75 -4.93 19.46 -1.23
C LYS A 75 -5.95 20.32 -1.96
#